data_AF-A0A8T5N9E7-F1
#
_entry.id   AF-A0A8T5N9E7-F1
#
_cell.length_a   1.000
_cell.length_b   1.000
_cell.length_c   1.000
_cell.angle_alpha   90.00
_cell.angle_beta   90.00
_cell.angle_gamma   90.00
#
_symmetry.space_group_name_H-M   'P 1'
#
loop_
_entity.id
_entity.type
_entity.pdbx_description
1 polymer ?
#
loop_
_entity_poly.entity_id
_entity_poly.type
_entity_poly.pdbx_seq_one_letter_code
_entity_poly.pdbx_strand_id
1 'polypeptide(L)'
;MNPEVEITIKEYYDINEKIKLLEKRKSELKEVLNLVFESKKTNELKAENILIYRVNHPRISWDESVIKSILAPKGLWESVLGFDNKKVKNLITNHTISDKEIEEAKITVDTWYTYTKQVPIEQEIKSSSNKQSNEEIKGLKRIVITDLSRMKEDRVCIFGFDEKRRHIRPVIPHIGINEGYIFDNENKQIIKPFAEVEFDFIRPLPEPPHSEDWEINTAYKPKLIRNLSENESKRFLEEILDESLIAIFEESIQNHRYIITGGSRSIGTIRIKEVLSVNYSVKQGDDYEYRITFSDMNGKVYNNLPITDCAFRKHCDNQRFQGKKIGQINHELKEIFNQCDLFLRVGLSRRWQGFYWLLVSGVYSFPDYMGKEYENKVQPFDIQNNSCTQKMDFDKEVEILSNDIIVFR
;
A
#
# COMPACT_ATOMS: atom_id res chain seq x y z
N MET A 1 -16.49 12.32 43.57
CA MET A 1 -16.30 11.92 42.16
C MET A 1 -17.56 12.31 41.41
N ASN A 2 -17.48 12.83 40.18
CA ASN A 2 -18.67 13.18 39.40
C ASN A 2 -19.52 11.89 39.18
N PRO A 3 -20.82 11.86 39.54
CA PRO A 3 -21.68 10.69 39.34
C PRO A 3 -21.66 10.13 37.91
N GLU A 4 -21.54 11.00 36.89
CA GLU A 4 -21.44 10.59 35.48
C GLU A 4 -20.17 9.79 35.19
N VAL A 5 -19.06 10.14 35.85
CA VAL A 5 -17.78 9.42 35.72
C VAL A 5 -17.87 8.03 36.34
N GLU A 6 -18.57 7.89 37.46
CA GLU A 6 -18.78 6.58 38.08
C GLU A 6 -19.64 5.65 37.22
N ILE A 7 -20.70 6.18 36.61
CA ILE A 7 -21.55 5.43 35.66
C ILE A 7 -20.72 5.00 34.44
N THR A 8 -19.95 5.91 33.86
CA THR A 8 -19.10 5.63 32.68
C THR A 8 -18.06 4.55 32.97
N ILE A 9 -17.43 4.57 34.15
CA ILE A 9 -16.45 3.55 34.55
C ILE A 9 -17.11 2.16 34.67
N LYS A 10 -18.31 2.09 35.27
CA LYS A 10 -19.05 0.82 35.41
C LYS A 10 -19.45 0.27 34.04
N GLU A 11 -19.98 1.11 33.16
CA GLU A 11 -20.34 0.71 31.80
C GLU A 11 -19.12 0.20 31.01
N TYR A 12 -17.98 0.90 31.09
CA TYR A 12 -16.73 0.47 30.46
C TYR A 12 -16.26 -0.90 30.96
N TYR A 13 -16.32 -1.12 32.28
CA TYR A 13 -15.96 -2.41 32.88
C TYR A 13 -16.87 -3.55 32.38
N ASP A 14 -18.19 -3.32 32.36
CA ASP A 14 -19.17 -4.31 31.91
C ASP A 14 -19.00 -4.65 30.42
N ILE A 15 -18.67 -3.66 29.59
CA ILE A 15 -18.34 -3.88 28.17
C ILE A 15 -17.07 -4.75 28.04
N ASN A 16 -16.04 -4.48 28.83
CA ASN A 16 -14.81 -5.29 28.80
C ASN A 16 -15.04 -6.74 29.20
N GLU A 17 -15.87 -7.01 30.22
CA GLU A 17 -16.23 -8.38 30.60
C GLU A 17 -17.00 -9.10 29.48
N LYS A 18 -17.90 -8.41 28.77
CA LYS A 18 -18.58 -8.94 27.59
C LYS A 18 -17.60 -9.24 26.44
N ILE A 19 -16.63 -8.37 26.19
CA ILE A 19 -15.59 -8.58 25.16
C ILE A 19 -14.79 -9.84 25.49
N LYS A 20 -14.31 -9.99 26.73
CA LYS A 20 -13.55 -11.19 27.16
C LYS A 20 -14.35 -12.48 26.93
N LEU A 21 -15.64 -12.48 27.25
CA LEU A 21 -16.51 -13.64 27.04
C LEU A 21 -16.67 -13.97 25.54
N LEU A 22 -16.86 -12.95 24.69
CA LEU A 22 -16.96 -13.11 23.25
C LEU A 22 -15.64 -13.58 22.62
N GLU A 23 -14.49 -13.10 23.09
CA GLU A 23 -13.18 -13.55 22.65
C GLU A 23 -12.91 -15.01 23.01
N LYS A 24 -13.26 -15.40 24.24
CA LYS A 24 -13.22 -16.81 24.66
C LYS A 24 -14.08 -17.68 23.74
N ARG A 25 -15.34 -17.27 23.50
CA ARG A 25 -16.25 -18.01 22.62
C ARG A 25 -15.73 -18.09 21.19
N LYS A 26 -15.15 -17.01 20.67
CA LYS A 26 -14.51 -16.97 19.35
C LYS A 26 -13.34 -17.96 19.26
N SER A 27 -12.53 -18.10 20.32
CA SER A 27 -11.44 -19.08 20.37
C SER A 27 -11.96 -20.51 20.31
N GLU A 28 -12.98 -20.85 21.11
CA GLU A 28 -13.63 -22.16 21.07
C GLU A 28 -14.19 -22.50 19.68
N LEU A 29 -14.86 -21.53 19.02
CA LEU A 29 -15.37 -21.71 17.66
C LEU A 29 -14.24 -21.91 16.64
N LYS A 30 -13.10 -21.25 16.82
CA LYS A 30 -11.93 -21.42 15.94
C LYS A 30 -11.35 -22.83 16.03
N GLU A 31 -11.31 -23.42 17.23
CA GLU A 31 -10.88 -24.81 17.42
C GLU A 31 -11.82 -25.79 16.70
N VAL A 32 -13.13 -25.59 16.83
CA VAL A 32 -14.14 -26.39 16.10
C VAL A 32 -13.96 -26.24 14.59
N LEU A 33 -13.79 -25.03 14.08
CA LEU A 33 -13.56 -24.79 12.64
C LEU A 33 -12.29 -25.49 12.14
N ASN A 34 -11.21 -25.47 12.91
CA ASN A 34 -9.97 -26.17 12.57
C ASN A 34 -10.19 -27.68 12.45
N LEU A 35 -10.91 -28.31 13.38
CA LEU A 35 -11.26 -29.72 13.29
C LEU A 35 -12.09 -30.04 12.03
N VAL A 36 -13.01 -29.14 11.65
CA VAL A 36 -13.81 -29.29 10.43
C VAL A 36 -12.96 -29.16 9.17
N PHE A 37 -12.02 -28.21 9.13
CA PHE A 37 -11.08 -28.08 8.01
C PHE A 37 -10.24 -29.34 7.83
N GLU A 38 -9.69 -29.91 8.91
CA GLU A 38 -8.92 -31.15 8.87
C GLU A 38 -9.76 -32.34 8.42
N SER A 39 -10.94 -32.53 9.02
CA SER A 39 -11.85 -33.63 8.69
C SER A 39 -12.30 -33.60 7.23
N LYS A 40 -12.60 -32.41 6.70
CA LYS A 40 -13.05 -32.23 5.31
C LYS A 40 -11.90 -32.08 4.31
N LYS A 41 -10.64 -32.03 4.77
CA LYS A 41 -9.45 -31.76 3.94
C LYS A 41 -9.64 -30.54 3.03
N THR A 42 -10.19 -29.47 3.59
CA THR A 42 -10.45 -28.20 2.88
C THR A 42 -9.86 -27.04 3.67
N ASN A 43 -9.59 -25.93 3.00
CA ASN A 43 -9.23 -24.66 3.63
C ASN A 43 -10.35 -23.62 3.53
N GLU A 44 -11.52 -24.01 3.02
CA GLU A 44 -12.69 -23.14 2.86
C GLU A 44 -13.97 -23.84 3.35
N LEU A 45 -14.80 -23.11 4.09
CA LEU A 45 -16.10 -23.50 4.60
C LEU A 45 -17.11 -22.39 4.29
N LYS A 46 -18.28 -22.77 3.78
CA LYS A 46 -19.35 -21.83 3.43
C LYS A 46 -20.60 -22.14 4.24
N ALA A 47 -21.23 -21.08 4.74
CA ALA A 47 -22.54 -21.13 5.37
C ALA A 47 -23.31 -19.86 4.98
N GLU A 48 -24.44 -20.02 4.28
CA GLU A 48 -25.24 -18.90 3.77
C GLU A 48 -24.38 -17.89 2.97
N ASN A 49 -24.33 -16.65 3.45
CA ASN A 49 -23.60 -15.52 2.89
C ASN A 49 -22.23 -15.34 3.58
N ILE A 50 -21.70 -16.37 4.24
CA ILE A 50 -20.44 -16.31 4.98
C ILE A 50 -19.47 -17.36 4.42
N LEU A 51 -18.31 -16.90 3.97
CA LEU A 51 -17.15 -17.72 3.65
C LEU A 51 -16.14 -17.61 4.79
N ILE A 52 -15.82 -18.73 5.41
CA ILE A 52 -14.71 -18.86 6.35
C ILE A 52 -13.61 -19.64 5.65
N TYR A 53 -12.39 -19.10 5.67
CA TYR A 53 -11.24 -19.79 5.09
C TYR A 53 -10.03 -19.66 5.99
N ARG A 54 -9.06 -20.55 5.81
CA ARG A 54 -7.79 -20.48 6.52
C ARG A 54 -6.61 -20.41 5.57
N VAL A 55 -5.60 -19.65 5.95
CA VAL A 55 -4.33 -19.51 5.22
C VAL A 55 -3.21 -19.93 6.15
N ASN A 56 -2.30 -20.78 5.65
CA ASN A 56 -1.07 -21.09 6.35
C ASN A 56 -0.08 -19.95 6.10
N HIS A 57 0.38 -19.33 7.18
CA HIS A 57 1.51 -18.42 7.15
C HIS A 57 2.62 -19.03 8.00
N PRO A 58 3.55 -19.78 7.38
CA PRO A 58 4.68 -20.36 8.10
C PRO A 58 5.44 -19.24 8.80
N ARG A 59 5.63 -19.37 10.10
CA ARG A 59 6.41 -18.43 10.91
C ARG A 59 7.74 -19.07 11.26
N ILE A 60 8.81 -18.31 11.03
CA ILE A 60 10.12 -18.66 11.59
C ILE A 60 10.02 -18.42 13.09
N SER A 61 10.08 -19.52 13.83
CA SER A 61 10.42 -19.56 15.24
C SER A 61 11.87 -20.01 15.36
N TRP A 62 12.39 -19.98 16.56
CA TRP A 62 13.75 -20.45 16.82
C TRP A 62 13.74 -21.46 17.96
N ASP A 63 14.61 -22.47 17.87
CA ASP A 63 14.88 -23.36 19.00
C ASP A 63 15.68 -22.57 20.04
N GLU A 64 15.05 -22.31 21.19
CA GLU A 64 15.67 -21.54 22.27
C GLU A 64 16.95 -22.20 22.78
N SER A 65 16.97 -23.54 22.86
CA SER A 65 18.13 -24.27 23.38
C SER A 65 19.32 -24.17 22.42
N VAL A 66 19.06 -24.31 21.11
CA VAL A 66 20.09 -24.20 20.07
C VAL A 66 20.58 -22.75 19.97
N ILE A 67 19.68 -21.76 19.91
CA ILE A 67 20.07 -20.33 19.91
C ILE A 67 20.91 -20.00 21.15
N LYS A 68 20.51 -20.46 22.33
CA LYS A 68 21.26 -20.20 23.56
C LYS A 68 22.66 -20.79 23.49
N SER A 69 22.80 -22.01 22.95
CA SER A 69 24.12 -22.65 22.77
C SER A 69 25.04 -21.86 21.82
N ILE A 70 24.47 -21.14 20.85
CA ILE A 70 25.21 -20.30 19.89
C ILE A 70 25.55 -18.93 20.47
N LEU A 71 24.60 -18.28 21.15
CA LEU A 71 24.72 -16.89 21.61
C LEU A 71 25.43 -16.75 22.96
N ALA A 72 25.31 -17.72 23.86
CA ALA A 72 25.90 -17.64 25.19
C ALA A 72 27.44 -17.57 25.17
N PRO A 73 28.17 -18.39 24.37
CA PRO A 73 29.64 -18.30 24.28
C PRO A 73 30.14 -16.95 23.74
N LYS A 74 29.30 -16.23 22.98
CA LYS A 74 29.60 -14.91 22.43
C LYS A 74 29.23 -13.75 23.38
N GLY A 75 28.67 -14.05 24.55
CA GLY A 75 28.16 -13.04 25.49
C GLY A 75 26.92 -12.30 24.98
N LEU A 76 26.24 -12.83 23.96
CA LEU A 76 25.10 -12.18 23.30
C LEU A 76 23.74 -12.65 23.83
N TRP A 77 23.69 -13.74 24.58
CA TRP A 77 22.43 -14.29 25.11
C TRP A 77 21.65 -13.26 25.95
N GLU A 78 22.36 -12.49 26.78
CA GLU A 78 21.75 -11.48 27.64
C GLU A 78 21.06 -10.36 26.83
N SER A 79 21.55 -10.08 25.61
CA SER A 79 20.94 -9.09 24.71
C SER A 79 19.60 -9.55 24.10
N VAL A 80 19.33 -10.86 24.11
CA VAL A 80 18.10 -11.47 23.59
C VAL A 80 17.19 -12.03 24.70
N LEU A 81 17.45 -11.69 25.96
CA LEU A 81 16.59 -12.08 27.08
C LEU A 81 15.11 -11.74 26.82
N GLY A 82 14.23 -12.70 27.09
CA GLY A 82 12.81 -12.65 26.74
C GLY A 82 12.47 -13.10 25.32
N PHE A 83 13.41 -13.80 24.66
CA PHE A 83 13.29 -14.49 23.36
C PHE A 83 12.26 -13.91 22.39
N ASP A 84 12.62 -12.80 21.76
CA ASP A 84 11.82 -12.14 20.72
C ASP A 84 12.53 -12.28 19.37
N ASN A 85 11.81 -12.81 18.37
CA ASN A 85 12.25 -12.92 16.98
C ASN A 85 12.85 -11.62 16.44
N LYS A 86 12.35 -10.46 16.88
CA LYS A 86 12.87 -9.15 16.48
C LYS A 86 14.31 -8.94 16.97
N LYS A 87 14.65 -9.38 18.18
CA LYS A 87 16.00 -9.21 18.75
C LYS A 87 17.01 -10.09 18.02
N VAL A 88 16.66 -11.34 17.72
CA VAL A 88 17.50 -12.24 16.92
C VAL A 88 17.72 -11.66 15.52
N LYS A 89 16.66 -11.17 14.86
CA LYS A 89 16.78 -10.49 13.56
C LYS A 89 17.73 -9.29 13.61
N ASN A 90 17.65 -8.47 14.66
CA ASN A 90 18.55 -7.32 14.81
C ASN A 90 20.02 -7.75 14.91
N LEU A 91 20.34 -8.85 15.58
CA LEU A 91 21.71 -9.38 15.64
C LEU A 91 22.23 -9.81 14.26
N ILE A 92 21.36 -10.37 13.41
CA ILE A 92 21.70 -10.75 12.03
C ILE A 92 21.91 -9.49 11.18
N THR A 93 20.97 -8.54 11.23
CA THR A 93 21.03 -7.29 10.47
C THR A 93 22.25 -6.46 10.83
N ASN A 94 22.65 -6.46 12.09
CA ASN A 94 23.85 -5.76 12.57
C ASN A 94 25.14 -6.57 12.36
N HIS A 95 25.08 -7.69 11.63
CA HIS A 95 26.21 -8.59 11.36
C HIS A 95 26.94 -9.08 12.62
N THR A 96 26.25 -9.10 13.77
CA THR A 96 26.79 -9.60 15.03
C THR A 96 26.83 -11.13 15.04
N ILE A 97 25.91 -11.75 14.30
CA ILE A 97 25.87 -13.18 13.96
C ILE A 97 25.51 -13.34 12.49
N SER A 98 26.03 -14.37 11.82
CA SER A 98 25.65 -14.69 10.45
C SER A 98 24.38 -15.55 10.41
N ASP A 99 23.62 -15.45 9.32
CA ASP A 99 22.44 -16.31 9.09
C ASP A 99 22.78 -17.80 9.14
N LYS A 100 23.96 -18.18 8.65
CA LYS A 100 24.43 -19.58 8.64
C LYS A 100 24.64 -20.14 10.04
N GLU A 101 25.11 -19.32 10.98
CA GLU A 101 25.41 -19.76 12.35
C GLU A 101 24.16 -20.14 13.14
N ILE A 102 22.99 -19.62 12.75
CA ILE A 102 21.71 -19.85 13.44
C ILE A 102 20.72 -20.65 12.59
N GLU A 103 21.12 -21.10 11.40
CA GLU A 103 20.22 -21.82 10.49
C GLU A 103 19.68 -23.10 11.14
N GLU A 104 20.53 -23.83 11.87
CA GLU A 104 20.16 -25.03 12.63
C GLU A 104 19.14 -24.75 13.74
N ALA A 105 19.06 -23.49 14.20
CA ALA A 105 18.08 -23.08 15.18
C ALA A 105 16.76 -22.61 14.56
N LYS A 106 16.67 -22.41 13.24
CA LYS A 106 15.42 -21.98 12.58
C LYS A 106 14.41 -23.13 12.60
N ILE A 107 13.31 -22.93 13.30
CA ILE A 107 12.15 -23.82 13.26
C ILE A 107 11.06 -23.11 12.45
N THR A 108 10.58 -23.74 11.38
CA THR A 108 9.38 -23.24 10.69
C THR A 108 8.16 -23.84 11.36
N VAL A 109 7.32 -22.97 11.95
CA VAL A 109 6.06 -23.37 12.58
C VAL A 109 4.91 -22.92 11.70
N ASP A 110 4.16 -23.89 11.18
CA ASP A 110 2.93 -23.61 10.47
C ASP A 110 1.94 -22.88 11.38
N THR A 111 1.56 -21.67 10.98
CA THR A 111 0.59 -20.86 11.73
C THR A 111 -0.61 -20.61 10.84
N TRP A 112 -1.74 -21.21 11.20
CA TRP A 112 -2.99 -21.07 10.46
C TRP A 112 -3.80 -19.87 10.96
N TYR A 113 -4.11 -18.98 10.03
CA TYR A 113 -4.96 -17.82 10.26
C TYR A 113 -6.33 -18.07 9.65
N THR A 114 -7.39 -17.80 10.41
CA THR A 114 -8.77 -17.96 9.96
C THR A 114 -9.34 -16.59 9.64
N TYR A 115 -9.94 -16.47 8.46
CA TYR A 115 -10.56 -15.26 7.95
C TYR A 115 -12.03 -15.52 7.67
N THR A 116 -12.83 -14.47 7.83
CA THR A 116 -14.26 -14.49 7.55
C THR A 116 -14.57 -13.40 6.55
N LYS A 117 -15.31 -13.74 5.49
CA LYS A 117 -15.79 -12.80 4.48
C LYS A 117 -17.31 -12.96 4.33
N GLN A 118 -18.04 -11.87 4.43
CA GLN A 118 -19.44 -11.85 4.01
C GLN A 118 -19.49 -11.76 2.48
N VAL A 119 -20.16 -12.71 1.85
CA VAL A 119 -20.36 -12.80 0.42
C VAL A 119 -21.79 -12.31 0.15
N PRO A 120 -22.02 -11.23 -0.61
CA PRO A 120 -23.37 -10.76 -0.91
C PRO A 120 -24.27 -11.89 -1.42
N ILE A 121 -25.51 -11.97 -0.91
CA ILE A 121 -26.51 -12.99 -1.29
C ILE A 121 -26.87 -12.90 -2.79
N GLU A 122 -26.57 -11.76 -3.43
CA GLU A 122 -26.79 -11.53 -4.84
C GLU A 122 -25.49 -11.67 -5.64
N GLN A 123 -25.25 -12.85 -6.24
CA GLN A 123 -24.65 -12.99 -7.59
C GLN A 123 -24.52 -14.43 -8.14
N GLU A 124 -25.30 -15.42 -7.68
CA GLU A 124 -25.44 -16.66 -8.46
C GLU A 124 -26.26 -16.48 -9.76
N ILE A 125 -27.04 -15.40 -9.89
CA ILE A 125 -27.93 -15.18 -11.07
C ILE A 125 -27.33 -14.21 -12.12
N LYS A 126 -26.26 -13.46 -11.81
CA LYS A 126 -25.57 -12.56 -12.78
C LYS A 126 -24.12 -12.95 -13.11
N SER A 127 -23.64 -14.09 -12.61
CA SER A 127 -22.28 -14.55 -12.90
C SER A 127 -22.11 -15.19 -14.30
N SER A 128 -23.19 -15.40 -15.05
CA SER A 128 -23.11 -15.99 -16.39
C SER A 128 -22.67 -15.01 -17.48
N SER A 129 -22.68 -13.70 -17.25
CA SER A 129 -22.21 -12.70 -18.24
C SER A 129 -20.89 -12.01 -17.87
N ASN A 130 -20.41 -12.12 -16.62
CA ASN A 130 -19.16 -11.47 -16.17
C ASN A 130 -18.07 -12.45 -15.67
N LYS A 131 -18.32 -13.77 -15.61
CA LYS A 131 -17.25 -14.75 -15.32
C LYS A 131 -16.20 -14.83 -16.42
N GLN A 132 -16.61 -14.63 -17.67
CA GLN A 132 -15.76 -14.89 -18.82
C GLN A 132 -14.64 -13.84 -18.99
N SER A 133 -14.81 -12.62 -18.44
CA SER A 133 -13.82 -11.54 -18.55
C SER A 133 -12.73 -11.59 -17.47
N ASN A 134 -13.01 -12.14 -16.28
CA ASN A 134 -12.03 -12.21 -15.19
C ASN A 134 -11.18 -13.49 -15.23
N GLU A 135 -11.69 -14.64 -15.68
CA GLU A 135 -10.88 -15.87 -15.75
C GLU A 135 -9.66 -15.75 -16.67
N GLU A 136 -9.70 -14.84 -17.65
CA GLU A 136 -8.61 -14.62 -18.62
C GLU A 136 -7.30 -14.08 -18.02
N ILE A 137 -7.30 -13.52 -16.80
CA ILE A 137 -6.10 -12.90 -16.20
C ILE A 137 -5.29 -13.91 -15.36
N LYS A 138 -5.84 -15.09 -15.06
CA LYS A 138 -5.12 -16.11 -14.29
C LYS A 138 -3.85 -16.60 -15.00
N GLY A 139 -2.80 -16.86 -14.23
CA GLY A 139 -1.50 -17.33 -14.71
C GLY A 139 -0.55 -16.19 -15.09
N LEU A 140 0.43 -16.50 -15.94
CA LEU A 140 1.41 -15.52 -16.40
C LEU A 140 0.74 -14.44 -17.28
N LYS A 141 0.88 -13.18 -16.87
CA LYS A 141 0.38 -12.01 -17.60
C LYS A 141 1.36 -10.85 -17.52
N ARG A 142 1.40 -10.10 -18.61
CA ARG A 142 2.16 -8.85 -18.72
C ARG A 142 1.26 -7.67 -18.41
N ILE A 143 1.77 -6.76 -17.61
CA ILE A 143 1.13 -5.47 -17.35
C ILE A 143 2.15 -4.36 -17.54
N VAL A 144 1.69 -3.23 -18.09
CA VAL A 144 2.46 -1.98 -18.07
C VAL A 144 2.17 -1.28 -16.76
N ILE A 145 3.20 -1.13 -15.94
CA ILE A 145 3.11 -0.45 -14.66
C ILE A 145 2.93 1.05 -14.91
N THR A 146 1.91 1.66 -14.31
CA THR A 146 1.70 3.12 -14.37
C THR A 146 1.84 3.78 -13.04
N ASP A 147 1.85 3.03 -11.94
CA ASP A 147 1.98 3.62 -10.61
C ASP A 147 2.86 2.73 -9.75
N LEU A 148 3.82 3.35 -9.07
CA LEU A 148 4.59 2.74 -7.99
C LEU A 148 4.60 3.73 -6.84
N SER A 149 3.73 3.52 -5.87
CA SER A 149 3.53 4.46 -4.76
C SER A 149 3.94 3.85 -3.43
N ARG A 150 4.49 4.69 -2.56
CA ARG A 150 4.93 4.34 -1.21
C ARG A 150 3.75 4.30 -0.27
N MET A 151 3.62 3.18 0.45
CA MET A 151 2.65 2.97 1.51
C MET A 151 3.32 3.10 2.88
N LYS A 152 2.60 2.77 3.95
CA LYS A 152 3.14 2.73 5.31
C LYS A 152 4.28 1.70 5.42
N GLU A 153 5.32 2.07 6.16
CA GLU A 153 6.55 1.29 6.36
C GLU A 153 7.35 1.17 5.05
N ASP A 154 7.78 -0.03 4.70
CA ASP A 154 8.59 -0.40 3.53
C ASP A 154 7.74 -1.05 2.44
N ARG A 155 6.45 -0.68 2.38
CA ARG A 155 5.48 -1.25 1.45
C ARG A 155 5.21 -0.32 0.28
N VAL A 156 4.92 -0.93 -0.86
CA VAL A 156 4.53 -0.26 -2.09
C VAL A 156 3.20 -0.77 -2.61
N CYS A 157 2.51 0.12 -3.31
CA CYS A 157 1.38 -0.21 -4.13
C CYS A 157 1.81 -0.11 -5.60
N ILE A 158 1.50 -1.15 -6.37
CA ILE A 158 1.80 -1.26 -7.79
C ILE A 158 0.46 -1.25 -8.52
N PHE A 159 0.31 -0.38 -9.53
CA PHE A 159 -0.85 -0.41 -10.42
C PHE A 159 -0.37 -0.42 -11.87
N GLY A 160 -1.10 -1.11 -12.73
CA GLY A 160 -0.82 -1.13 -14.15
C GLY A 160 -2.04 -1.54 -14.98
N PHE A 161 -1.78 -1.72 -16.27
CA PHE A 161 -2.78 -2.14 -17.24
C PHE A 161 -2.29 -3.36 -17.99
N ASP A 162 -3.18 -4.31 -18.26
CA ASP A 162 -2.87 -5.43 -19.14
C ASP A 162 -2.93 -5.03 -20.63
N GLU A 163 -2.67 -6.01 -21.50
CA GLU A 163 -2.72 -5.84 -22.97
C GLU A 163 -4.09 -5.36 -23.49
N LYS A 164 -5.18 -5.62 -22.75
CA LYS A 164 -6.54 -5.20 -23.08
C LYS A 164 -6.94 -3.88 -22.42
N ARG A 165 -5.99 -3.15 -21.83
CA ARG A 165 -6.22 -1.90 -21.09
C ARG A 165 -7.11 -2.05 -19.85
N ARG A 166 -7.19 -3.26 -19.27
CA ARG A 166 -7.88 -3.47 -18.00
C ARG A 166 -6.99 -3.05 -16.84
N HIS A 167 -7.58 -2.42 -15.83
CA HIS A 167 -6.92 -2.05 -14.59
C HIS A 167 -6.51 -3.29 -13.80
N ILE A 168 -5.24 -3.37 -13.40
CA ILE A 168 -4.69 -4.46 -12.61
C ILE A 168 -3.84 -3.89 -11.48
N ARG A 169 -4.13 -4.30 -10.25
CA ARG A 169 -3.33 -4.00 -9.07
C ARG A 169 -2.83 -5.30 -8.44
N PRO A 170 -1.57 -5.67 -8.68
CA PRO A 170 -0.94 -6.80 -8.01
C PRO A 170 -0.98 -6.61 -6.49
N VAL A 171 -1.48 -7.60 -5.75
CA VAL A 171 -1.52 -7.57 -4.29
C VAL A 171 -1.02 -8.87 -3.68
N ILE A 172 -0.35 -8.75 -2.53
CA ILE A 172 -0.13 -9.87 -1.62
C ILE A 172 -1.03 -9.65 -0.39
N PRO A 173 -2.08 -10.46 -0.21
CA PRO A 173 -3.07 -10.26 0.85
C PRO A 173 -2.43 -10.13 2.24
N HIS A 174 -3.01 -9.26 3.07
CA HIS A 174 -2.62 -8.97 4.47
C HIS A 174 -1.25 -8.31 4.68
N ILE A 175 -0.20 -8.74 3.98
CA ILE A 175 1.14 -8.21 4.16
C ILE A 175 1.42 -6.99 3.27
N GLY A 176 0.90 -6.98 2.04
CA GLY A 176 1.26 -5.99 1.02
C GLY A 176 2.59 -6.31 0.34
N ILE A 177 2.92 -5.56 -0.70
CA ILE A 177 4.16 -5.74 -1.45
C ILE A 177 5.26 -4.91 -0.78
N ASN A 178 6.34 -5.56 -0.36
CA ASN A 178 7.51 -4.89 0.19
C ASN A 178 8.36 -4.25 -0.92
N GLU A 179 9.08 -3.17 -0.63
CA GLU A 179 10.01 -2.53 -1.56
C GLU A 179 11.04 -3.48 -2.14
N GLY A 180 11.58 -4.41 -1.36
CA GLY A 180 12.52 -5.41 -1.87
C GLY A 180 11.93 -6.26 -3.00
N TYR A 181 10.60 -6.34 -3.12
CA TYR A 181 9.95 -7.08 -4.20
C TYR A 181 10.12 -6.45 -5.58
N ILE A 182 10.40 -5.13 -5.66
CA ILE A 182 10.54 -4.40 -6.94
C ILE A 182 11.89 -4.61 -7.63
N PHE A 183 12.83 -5.28 -6.95
CA PHE A 183 14.17 -5.60 -7.45
C PHE A 183 14.27 -7.09 -7.80
N ASP A 184 15.08 -7.44 -8.79
CA ASP A 184 15.44 -8.84 -9.06
C ASP A 184 16.57 -9.32 -8.12
N ASN A 185 17.04 -10.55 -8.35
CA ASN A 185 18.09 -11.18 -7.53
C ASN A 185 19.47 -10.51 -7.70
N GLU A 186 19.66 -9.72 -8.76
CA GLU A 186 20.86 -8.92 -9.02
C GLU A 186 20.70 -7.47 -8.51
N ASN A 187 19.65 -7.21 -7.73
CA ASN A 187 19.31 -5.91 -7.17
C ASN A 187 19.02 -4.83 -8.23
N LYS A 188 18.61 -5.24 -9.44
CA LYS A 188 18.16 -4.34 -10.49
C LYS A 188 16.67 -4.08 -10.34
N GLN A 189 16.26 -2.82 -10.39
CA GLN A 189 14.85 -2.44 -10.30
C GLN A 189 14.10 -2.92 -11.56
N ILE A 190 13.21 -3.89 -11.39
CA ILE A 190 12.40 -4.50 -12.45
C ILE A 190 10.97 -3.98 -12.49
N ILE A 191 10.45 -3.48 -11.36
CA ILE A 191 9.13 -2.86 -11.27
C ILE A 191 9.31 -1.35 -11.08
N LYS A 192 8.88 -0.59 -12.08
CA LYS A 192 8.90 0.87 -12.12
C LYS A 192 7.86 1.39 -13.12
N PRO A 193 7.40 2.65 -13.02
CA PRO A 193 6.50 3.23 -14.01
C PRO A 193 7.02 3.04 -15.43
N PHE A 194 6.11 2.70 -16.34
CA PHE A 194 6.30 2.39 -17.75
C PHE A 194 7.23 1.20 -18.04
N ALA A 195 7.48 0.33 -17.06
CA ALA A 195 7.98 -1.02 -17.31
C ALA A 195 6.82 -1.95 -17.69
N GLU A 196 7.03 -2.77 -18.73
CA GLU A 196 6.20 -3.94 -18.99
C GLU A 196 6.75 -5.11 -18.18
N VAL A 197 5.95 -5.61 -17.23
CA VAL A 197 6.37 -6.61 -16.25
C VAL A 197 5.41 -7.80 -16.29
N GLU A 198 5.98 -8.99 -16.29
CA GLU A 198 5.22 -10.24 -16.19
C GLU A 198 5.07 -10.68 -14.72
N PHE A 199 3.84 -10.97 -14.33
CA PHE A 199 3.46 -11.53 -13.03
C PHE A 199 2.72 -12.86 -13.24
N ASP A 200 2.71 -13.70 -12.20
CA ASP A 200 1.85 -14.89 -12.11
C ASP A 200 0.65 -14.60 -11.21
N PHE A 201 -0.54 -14.44 -11.78
CA PHE A 201 -1.76 -14.09 -11.06
C PHE A 201 -2.57 -15.33 -10.67
N ILE A 202 -3.00 -15.38 -9.41
CA ILE A 202 -3.74 -16.51 -8.84
C ILE A 202 -5.26 -16.32 -9.04
N ARG A 203 -5.80 -15.20 -8.55
CA ARG A 203 -7.23 -14.91 -8.56
C ARG A 203 -7.53 -13.42 -8.34
N PRO A 204 -8.71 -12.93 -8.78
CA PRO A 204 -9.15 -11.58 -8.47
C PRO A 204 -9.59 -11.47 -7.00
N LEU A 205 -9.36 -10.31 -6.39
CA LEU A 205 -9.76 -9.96 -5.02
C LEU A 205 -10.51 -8.62 -4.99
N PRO A 206 -11.60 -8.44 -5.77
CA PRO A 206 -12.26 -7.15 -5.88
C PRO A 206 -12.89 -6.74 -4.55
N GLU A 207 -12.54 -5.54 -4.10
CA GLU A 207 -13.15 -4.89 -2.94
C GLU A 207 -13.34 -3.40 -3.25
N PRO A 208 -14.57 -2.93 -3.57
CA PRO A 208 -14.80 -1.53 -3.90
C PRO A 208 -14.19 -0.56 -2.89
N PRO A 209 -13.51 0.51 -3.34
CA PRO A 209 -13.36 0.93 -4.73
C PRO A 209 -12.25 0.22 -5.52
N HIS A 210 -11.52 -0.68 -4.87
CA HIS A 210 -10.41 -1.45 -5.42
C HIS A 210 -10.88 -2.73 -6.13
N SER A 211 -11.67 -2.56 -7.17
CA SER A 211 -12.13 -3.67 -8.01
C SER A 211 -11.01 -4.32 -8.83
N GLU A 212 -9.90 -3.61 -9.00
CA GLU A 212 -8.70 -3.99 -9.76
C GLU A 212 -7.74 -4.94 -9.03
N ASP A 213 -8.03 -5.37 -7.80
CA ASP A 213 -7.11 -6.17 -7.00
C ASP A 213 -6.96 -7.60 -7.52
N TRP A 214 -5.70 -8.02 -7.70
CA TRP A 214 -5.33 -9.36 -8.16
C TRP A 214 -4.24 -9.97 -7.29
N GLU A 215 -4.54 -11.13 -6.70
CA GLU A 215 -3.57 -11.89 -5.92
C GLU A 215 -2.47 -12.44 -6.83
N ILE A 216 -1.21 -12.20 -6.46
CA ILE A 216 -0.04 -12.73 -7.17
C ILE A 216 0.58 -13.93 -6.45
N ASN A 217 1.13 -14.86 -7.23
CA ASN A 217 1.94 -15.96 -6.74
C ASN A 217 3.34 -15.46 -6.37
N THR A 218 3.63 -15.38 -5.08
CA THR A 218 4.92 -14.90 -4.57
C THR A 218 6.08 -15.87 -4.80
N ALA A 219 5.81 -17.14 -5.13
CA ALA A 219 6.84 -18.08 -5.55
C ALA A 219 7.37 -17.77 -6.96
N TYR A 220 6.60 -17.04 -7.76
CA TYR A 220 7.04 -16.49 -9.05
C TYR A 220 7.60 -15.08 -8.84
N LYS A 221 8.89 -14.89 -9.13
CA LYS A 221 9.49 -13.55 -9.14
C LYS A 221 9.07 -12.83 -10.44
N PRO A 222 8.54 -11.59 -10.38
CA PRO A 222 8.16 -10.87 -11.58
C PRO A 222 9.35 -10.67 -12.52
N LYS A 223 9.08 -10.55 -13.81
CA LYS A 223 10.13 -10.38 -14.82
C LYS A 223 9.91 -9.09 -15.61
N LEU A 224 10.94 -8.27 -15.66
CA LEU A 224 10.98 -7.13 -16.58
C LEU A 224 11.06 -7.66 -18.01
N ILE A 225 10.06 -7.35 -18.84
CA ILE A 225 10.02 -7.69 -20.26
C ILE A 225 10.74 -6.60 -21.06
N ARG A 226 10.36 -5.34 -20.85
CA ARG A 226 10.99 -4.16 -21.44
C ARG A 226 10.58 -2.89 -20.69
N ASN A 227 11.24 -1.77 -21.02
CA ASN A 227 10.77 -0.44 -20.67
C ASN A 227 10.13 0.20 -21.91
N LEU A 228 9.05 0.94 -21.72
CA LEU A 228 8.53 1.83 -22.75
C LEU A 228 9.48 3.02 -22.89
N SER A 229 9.67 3.48 -24.12
CA SER A 229 10.32 4.75 -24.42
C SER A 229 9.48 5.94 -23.97
N GLU A 230 10.08 7.12 -23.79
CA GLU A 230 9.36 8.35 -23.41
C GLU A 230 8.14 8.62 -24.31
N ASN A 231 8.29 8.44 -25.63
CA ASN A 231 7.19 8.60 -26.60
C ASN A 231 6.10 7.53 -26.46
N GLU A 232 6.43 6.31 -26.06
CA GLU A 232 5.43 5.28 -25.76
C GLU A 232 4.72 5.58 -24.43
N SER A 233 5.46 6.00 -23.41
CA SER A 233 4.90 6.37 -22.10
C SER A 233 3.92 7.54 -22.20
N LYS A 234 4.28 8.58 -22.95
CA LYS A 234 3.39 9.72 -23.21
C LYS A 234 2.11 9.28 -23.93
N ARG A 235 2.24 8.55 -25.04
CA ARG A 235 1.08 8.03 -25.78
C ARG A 235 0.21 7.14 -24.92
N PHE A 236 0.81 6.30 -24.08
CA PHE A 236 0.08 5.46 -23.14
C PHE A 236 -0.77 6.30 -22.20
N LEU A 237 -0.21 7.35 -21.58
CA LEU A 237 -0.95 8.26 -20.69
C LEU A 237 -2.07 9.00 -21.42
N GLU A 238 -1.84 9.42 -22.67
CA GLU A 238 -2.86 10.05 -23.52
C GLU A 238 -4.03 9.10 -23.83
N GLU A 239 -3.75 7.80 -24.03
CA GLU A 239 -4.77 6.78 -24.28
C GLU A 239 -5.65 6.47 -23.05
N ILE A 240 -5.09 6.61 -21.84
CA ILE A 240 -5.80 6.35 -20.58
C ILE A 240 -6.23 7.64 -19.88
N LEU A 241 -6.29 8.75 -20.61
CA LEU A 241 -6.62 10.06 -20.08
C LEU A 241 -8.11 10.15 -19.75
N ASP A 242 -8.41 10.58 -18.55
CA ASP A 242 -9.76 10.92 -18.11
C ASP A 242 -10.01 12.43 -18.24
N GLU A 243 -11.26 12.81 -18.47
CA GLU A 243 -11.65 14.22 -18.64
C GLU A 243 -11.45 15.04 -17.36
N SER A 244 -11.77 14.46 -16.20
CA SER A 244 -11.65 15.13 -14.90
C SER A 244 -11.66 14.12 -13.76
N LEU A 245 -11.28 14.54 -12.54
CA LEU A 245 -11.39 13.68 -11.37
C LEU A 245 -12.84 13.33 -11.01
N ILE A 246 -13.81 14.19 -11.34
CA ILE A 246 -15.24 13.86 -11.15
C ILE A 246 -15.64 12.72 -12.10
N ALA A 247 -15.17 12.74 -13.35
CA ALA A 247 -15.41 11.66 -14.31
C ALA A 247 -14.70 10.35 -13.92
N ILE A 248 -13.58 10.44 -13.19
CA ILE A 248 -12.88 9.26 -12.66
C ILE A 248 -13.70 8.56 -11.60
N PHE A 249 -14.10 9.31 -10.57
CA PHE A 249 -14.71 8.76 -9.37
C PHE A 249 -16.25 8.70 -9.44
N GLU A 250 -16.86 9.32 -10.45
CA GLU A 250 -18.33 9.48 -10.60
C GLU A 250 -18.98 10.11 -9.36
N GLU A 251 -18.22 10.90 -8.62
CA GLU A 251 -18.59 11.40 -7.30
C GLU A 251 -18.11 12.84 -7.09
N SER A 252 -18.84 13.53 -6.20
CA SER A 252 -18.48 14.89 -5.82
C SER A 252 -17.26 14.90 -4.89
N ILE A 253 -16.22 15.61 -5.30
CA ILE A 253 -15.02 15.80 -4.48
C ILE A 253 -15.27 16.91 -3.47
N GLN A 254 -15.32 16.53 -2.21
CA GLN A 254 -15.55 17.40 -1.06
C GLN A 254 -14.24 18.02 -0.61
N ASN A 255 -14.29 19.32 -0.27
CA ASN A 255 -13.15 20.11 0.20
C ASN A 255 -11.89 19.96 -0.67
N HIS A 256 -12.07 19.70 -1.97
CA HIS A 256 -11.01 19.46 -2.95
C HIS A 256 -10.11 18.24 -2.66
N ARG A 257 -10.46 17.36 -1.70
CA ARG A 257 -9.53 16.39 -1.11
C ARG A 257 -10.09 15.00 -0.84
N TYR A 258 -11.40 14.79 -0.76
CA TYR A 258 -11.95 13.46 -0.48
C TYR A 258 -13.34 13.22 -1.07
N ILE A 259 -13.76 11.96 -1.10
CA ILE A 259 -15.13 11.52 -1.42
C ILE A 259 -15.66 10.59 -0.30
N ILE A 260 -16.97 10.33 -0.28
CA ILE A 260 -17.64 9.61 0.81
C ILE A 260 -17.89 8.13 0.45
N THR A 261 -18.34 7.86 -0.77
CA THR A 261 -18.91 6.55 -1.18
C THR A 261 -17.91 5.60 -1.84
N GLY A 262 -16.76 6.11 -2.30
CA GLY A 262 -15.68 5.32 -2.91
C GLY A 262 -15.66 5.35 -4.43
N GLY A 263 -16.73 5.78 -5.10
CA GLY A 263 -16.76 5.90 -6.57
C GLY A 263 -16.71 4.57 -7.33
N SER A 264 -16.81 4.63 -8.66
CA SER A 264 -16.79 3.44 -9.55
C SER A 264 -15.37 2.91 -9.82
N ARG A 265 -14.36 3.77 -9.68
CA ARG A 265 -12.93 3.47 -9.87
C ARG A 265 -12.13 4.04 -8.71
N SER A 266 -11.02 3.39 -8.38
CA SER A 266 -10.11 3.87 -7.33
C SER A 266 -9.04 4.83 -7.84
N ILE A 267 -8.83 4.95 -9.15
CA ILE A 267 -7.71 5.68 -9.75
C ILE A 267 -8.00 6.06 -11.21
N GLY A 268 -7.44 7.18 -11.64
CA GLY A 268 -7.48 7.63 -13.03
C GLY A 268 -6.32 8.55 -13.39
N THR A 269 -6.28 8.98 -14.66
CA THR A 269 -5.23 9.84 -15.20
C THR A 269 -5.80 11.18 -15.59
N ILE A 270 -5.16 12.28 -15.19
CA ILE A 270 -5.53 13.62 -15.64
C ILE A 270 -4.32 14.36 -16.18
N ARG A 271 -4.58 15.24 -17.15
CA ARG A 271 -3.62 16.23 -17.63
C ARG A 271 -3.78 17.50 -16.83
N ILE A 272 -2.66 18.10 -16.46
CA ILE A 272 -2.64 19.29 -15.60
C ILE A 272 -2.49 20.54 -16.46
N LYS A 273 -3.31 21.54 -16.17
CA LYS A 273 -3.22 22.85 -16.81
C LYS A 273 -2.11 23.69 -16.20
N GLU A 274 -2.08 23.74 -14.87
CA GLU A 274 -1.12 24.54 -14.12
C GLU A 274 -0.88 23.94 -12.73
N VAL A 275 0.39 23.90 -12.32
CA VAL A 275 0.79 23.62 -10.94
C VAL A 275 0.92 24.93 -10.17
N LEU A 276 0.03 25.11 -9.19
CA LEU A 276 -0.03 26.31 -8.36
C LEU A 276 1.03 26.28 -7.24
N SER A 277 1.29 25.10 -6.68
CA SER A 277 2.36 24.89 -5.71
C SER A 277 2.84 23.44 -5.64
N VAL A 278 4.14 23.29 -5.37
CA VAL A 278 4.75 22.04 -4.89
C VAL A 278 5.22 22.31 -3.47
N ASN A 279 4.89 21.42 -2.54
CA ASN A 279 5.24 21.52 -1.14
C ASN A 279 5.94 20.23 -0.70
N TYR A 280 7.26 20.23 -0.85
CA TYR A 280 8.17 19.43 -0.06
C TYR A 280 8.47 20.20 1.22
N SER A 281 8.25 19.60 2.39
CA SER A 281 8.51 20.25 3.68
C SER A 281 8.76 19.23 4.79
N VAL A 282 9.26 19.70 5.93
CA VAL A 282 9.48 18.86 7.11
C VAL A 282 8.16 18.69 7.85
N LYS A 283 7.82 17.44 8.17
CA LYS A 283 6.71 17.06 9.06
C LYS A 283 7.21 17.04 10.51
N GLN A 284 6.32 16.96 11.50
CA GLN A 284 6.74 16.73 12.89
C GLN A 284 7.69 15.52 12.98
N GLY A 285 8.89 15.75 13.53
CA GLY A 285 9.99 14.78 13.54
C GLY A 285 10.97 14.97 12.38
N ASP A 286 11.62 13.88 11.94
CA ASP A 286 12.53 13.84 10.79
C ASP A 286 11.85 13.34 9.49
N ASP A 287 10.51 13.28 9.49
CA ASP A 287 9.72 12.89 8.32
C ASP A 287 9.47 14.09 7.38
N TYR A 288 9.23 13.82 6.10
CA TYR A 288 8.94 14.85 5.09
C TYR A 288 7.54 14.68 4.49
N GLU A 289 6.90 15.81 4.19
CA GLU A 289 5.66 15.88 3.44
C GLU A 289 5.93 16.18 1.96
N TYR A 290 5.10 15.58 1.09
CA TYR A 290 5.16 15.75 -0.36
C TYR A 290 3.75 16.07 -0.82
N ARG A 291 3.51 17.30 -1.25
CA ARG A 291 2.17 17.74 -1.63
C ARG A 291 2.20 18.61 -2.88
N ILE A 292 1.07 18.62 -3.59
CA ILE A 292 0.90 19.42 -4.80
C ILE A 292 -0.48 20.09 -4.81
N THR A 293 -0.52 21.31 -5.33
CA THR A 293 -1.73 22.05 -5.63
C THR A 293 -1.74 22.40 -7.10
N PHE A 294 -2.82 22.09 -7.81
CA PHE A 294 -2.90 22.25 -9.26
C PHE A 294 -4.32 22.58 -9.73
N SER A 295 -4.42 23.04 -10.97
CA SER A 295 -5.68 23.11 -11.71
C SER A 295 -5.71 22.10 -12.85
N ASP A 296 -6.85 21.44 -13.03
CA ASP A 296 -7.07 20.54 -14.17
C ASP A 296 -7.36 21.33 -15.46
N MET A 297 -7.51 20.63 -16.59
CA MET A 297 -7.81 21.25 -17.88
C MET A 297 -9.13 22.03 -17.91
N ASN A 298 -10.06 21.72 -17.00
CA ASN A 298 -11.33 22.43 -16.83
C ASN A 298 -11.21 23.64 -15.87
N GLY A 299 -10.03 23.90 -15.33
CA GLY A 299 -9.75 25.00 -14.40
C GLY A 299 -10.16 24.72 -12.96
N LYS A 300 -10.57 23.49 -12.63
CA LYS A 300 -10.91 23.13 -11.25
C LYS A 300 -9.63 22.93 -10.44
N VAL A 301 -9.60 23.56 -9.27
CA VAL A 301 -8.43 23.55 -8.39
C VAL A 301 -8.54 22.41 -7.36
N TYR A 302 -7.42 21.70 -7.18
CA TYR A 302 -7.22 20.66 -6.18
C TYR A 302 -6.08 21.06 -5.26
N ASN A 303 -6.39 21.21 -3.97
CA ASN A 303 -5.50 21.83 -3.01
C ASN A 303 -4.77 20.80 -2.16
N ASN A 304 -3.44 20.93 -2.12
CA ASN A 304 -2.59 20.27 -1.13
C ASN A 304 -2.72 18.74 -1.10
N LEU A 305 -2.87 18.11 -2.26
CA LEU A 305 -2.99 16.66 -2.37
C LEU A 305 -1.66 15.98 -2.02
N PRO A 306 -1.67 14.91 -1.21
CA PRO A 306 -0.47 14.15 -0.90
C PRO A 306 0.06 13.42 -2.14
N ILE A 307 1.37 13.43 -2.33
CA ILE A 307 2.07 12.69 -3.38
C ILE A 307 2.72 11.45 -2.75
N THR A 308 2.31 10.27 -3.22
CA THR A 308 2.84 8.98 -2.79
C THR A 308 3.74 8.32 -3.82
N ASP A 309 3.87 8.89 -5.03
CA ASP A 309 4.77 8.41 -6.09
C ASP A 309 6.21 8.23 -5.59
N CYS A 310 6.76 7.02 -5.75
CA CYS A 310 8.09 6.69 -5.27
C CYS A 310 9.19 7.47 -5.99
N ALA A 311 9.04 7.73 -7.30
CA ALA A 311 10.04 8.43 -8.09
C ALA A 311 10.16 9.90 -7.66
N PHE A 312 9.01 10.59 -7.53
CA PHE A 312 8.94 11.97 -7.06
C PHE A 312 9.55 12.14 -5.67
N ARG A 313 9.19 11.26 -4.73
CA ARG A 313 9.73 11.30 -3.37
C ARG A 313 11.25 11.13 -3.38
N LYS A 314 11.76 10.13 -4.11
CA LYS A 314 13.20 9.90 -4.27
C LYS A 314 13.89 11.10 -4.90
N HIS A 315 13.27 11.76 -5.87
CA HIS A 315 13.82 12.97 -6.48
C HIS A 315 14.01 14.09 -5.47
N CYS A 316 12.96 14.44 -4.72
CA CYS A 316 13.03 15.47 -3.69
C CYS A 316 14.09 15.16 -2.61
N ASP A 317 14.11 13.92 -2.11
CA ASP A 317 15.08 13.49 -1.11
C ASP A 317 16.53 13.56 -1.65
N ASN A 318 16.76 13.09 -2.87
CA ASN A 318 18.10 13.16 -3.47
C ASN A 318 18.58 14.59 -3.68
N GLN A 319 17.72 15.51 -4.13
CA GLN A 319 18.05 16.92 -4.25
C GLN A 319 18.43 17.53 -2.89
N ARG A 320 17.69 17.18 -1.84
CA ARG A 320 18.00 17.59 -0.46
C ARG A 320 19.32 17.01 0.02
N PHE A 321 19.58 15.72 -0.21
CA PHE A 321 20.84 15.07 0.18
C PHE A 321 22.05 15.65 -0.57
N GLN A 322 21.84 16.19 -1.76
CA GLN A 322 22.84 16.97 -2.51
C GLN A 322 23.00 18.42 -2.01
N GLY A 323 22.30 18.80 -0.93
CA GLY A 323 22.42 20.10 -0.28
C GLY A 323 21.48 21.19 -0.81
N LYS A 324 20.55 20.88 -1.73
CA LYS A 324 19.56 21.88 -2.17
C LYS A 324 18.61 22.24 -1.02
N LYS A 325 18.31 23.54 -0.88
CA LYS A 325 17.33 24.00 0.12
C LYS A 325 15.92 23.64 -0.32
N ILE A 326 15.07 23.29 0.65
CA ILE A 326 13.66 22.91 0.40
C ILE A 326 12.90 23.94 -0.46
N GLY A 327 13.04 25.23 -0.16
CA GLY A 327 12.39 26.29 -0.95
C GLY A 327 12.83 26.33 -2.42
N GLN A 328 14.09 25.98 -2.70
CA GLN A 328 14.60 25.87 -4.07
C GLN A 328 13.99 24.66 -4.78
N ILE A 329 13.93 23.50 -4.11
CA ILE A 329 13.30 22.28 -4.66
C ILE A 329 11.84 22.56 -5.04
N ASN A 330 11.08 23.20 -4.15
CA ASN A 330 9.68 23.56 -4.40
C ASN A 330 9.50 24.51 -5.59
N HIS A 331 10.37 25.53 -5.68
CA HIS A 331 10.33 26.52 -6.74
C HIS A 331 10.69 25.90 -8.10
N GLU A 332 11.81 25.18 -8.18
CA GLU A 332 12.28 24.53 -9.41
C GLU A 332 11.26 23.52 -9.94
N LEU A 333 10.70 22.65 -9.09
CA LEU A 333 9.68 21.69 -9.51
C LEU A 333 8.42 22.37 -10.01
N LYS A 334 7.96 23.45 -9.35
CA LYS A 334 6.82 24.23 -9.84
C LYS A 334 7.11 24.83 -11.22
N GLU A 335 8.29 25.41 -11.43
CA GLU A 335 8.66 25.99 -12.72
C GLU A 335 8.73 24.93 -13.82
N ILE A 336 9.41 23.81 -13.57
CA ILE A 336 9.52 22.68 -14.51
C ILE A 336 8.12 22.18 -14.88
N PHE A 337 7.27 21.91 -13.90
CA PHE A 337 5.93 21.37 -14.15
C PHE A 337 5.02 22.31 -14.93
N ASN A 338 5.20 23.62 -14.83
CA ASN A 338 4.46 24.60 -15.63
C ASN A 338 5.04 24.84 -17.04
N GLN A 339 6.19 24.25 -17.35
CA GLN A 339 6.84 24.34 -18.66
C GLN A 339 6.80 23.00 -19.43
N CYS A 340 6.29 21.94 -18.80
CA CYS A 340 6.22 20.60 -19.37
C CYS A 340 4.77 20.17 -19.59
N ASP A 341 4.62 19.10 -20.35
CA ASP A 341 3.35 18.39 -20.43
C ASP A 341 3.20 17.46 -19.20
N LEU A 342 2.37 17.86 -18.23
CA LEU A 342 2.24 17.17 -16.95
C LEU A 342 0.96 16.32 -16.89
N PHE A 343 1.13 15.06 -16.54
CA PHE A 343 0.07 14.11 -16.23
C PHE A 343 0.21 13.65 -14.77
N LEU A 344 -0.92 13.60 -14.06
CA LEU A 344 -0.98 13.01 -12.72
C LEU A 344 -1.88 11.79 -12.74
N ARG A 345 -1.43 10.75 -12.04
CA ARG A 345 -2.29 9.62 -11.65
C ARG A 345 -2.84 9.93 -10.27
N VAL A 346 -4.16 10.02 -10.16
CA VAL A 346 -4.84 10.37 -8.92
C VAL A 346 -5.71 9.21 -8.48
N GLY A 347 -5.39 8.69 -7.29
CA GLY A 347 -6.08 7.57 -6.68
C GLY A 347 -6.81 7.95 -5.39
N LEU A 348 -7.58 6.99 -4.88
CA LEU A 348 -8.25 7.03 -3.59
C LEU A 348 -7.48 6.19 -2.58
N SER A 349 -7.39 6.71 -1.36
CA SER A 349 -6.94 5.92 -0.21
C SER A 349 -7.93 4.80 0.08
N ARG A 350 -7.56 3.87 0.96
CA ARG A 350 -8.56 3.05 1.64
C ARG A 350 -9.47 3.94 2.50
N ARG A 351 -10.67 3.44 2.80
CA ARG A 351 -11.62 4.14 3.66
C ARG A 351 -10.99 4.41 5.02
N TRP A 352 -10.95 5.68 5.42
CA TRP A 352 -10.37 6.12 6.68
C TRP A 352 -11.26 7.22 7.28
N GLN A 353 -11.68 7.02 8.54
CA GLN A 353 -12.68 7.86 9.22
C GLN A 353 -13.95 8.14 8.39
N GLY A 354 -14.38 7.15 7.59
CA GLY A 354 -15.59 7.27 6.77
C GLY A 354 -15.38 7.84 5.38
N PHE A 355 -14.19 8.38 5.06
CA PHE A 355 -13.87 9.03 3.79
C PHE A 355 -12.83 8.27 2.96
N TYR A 356 -12.78 8.57 1.66
CA TYR A 356 -11.73 8.16 0.74
C TYR A 356 -10.97 9.39 0.27
N TRP A 357 -9.69 9.47 0.61
CA TRP A 357 -8.86 10.65 0.35
C TRP A 357 -8.20 10.56 -1.02
N LEU A 358 -8.16 11.68 -1.73
CA LEU A 358 -7.42 11.80 -2.97
C LEU A 358 -5.92 11.83 -2.69
N LEU A 359 -5.15 11.11 -3.50
CA LEU A 359 -3.70 11.08 -3.46
C LEU A 359 -3.12 10.96 -4.87
N VAL A 360 -1.98 11.62 -5.10
CA VAL A 360 -1.24 11.55 -6.36
C VAL A 360 -0.27 10.38 -6.29
N SER A 361 -0.59 9.29 -6.99
CA SER A 361 0.20 8.04 -7.01
C SER A 361 1.25 7.99 -8.11
N GLY A 362 1.17 8.89 -9.09
CA GLY A 362 2.12 9.01 -10.20
C GLY A 362 2.24 10.45 -10.70
N VAL A 363 3.46 10.91 -10.95
CA VAL A 363 3.80 12.25 -11.46
C VAL A 363 4.63 12.10 -12.73
N TYR A 364 4.09 12.50 -13.88
CA TYR A 364 4.72 12.27 -15.18
C TYR A 364 4.78 13.56 -15.99
N SER A 365 5.98 14.06 -16.23
CA SER A 365 6.20 15.22 -17.10
C SER A 365 6.91 14.83 -18.39
N PHE A 366 6.62 15.54 -19.47
CA PHE A 366 7.31 15.40 -20.75
C PHE A 366 7.76 16.79 -21.21
N PRO A 367 9.08 17.08 -21.21
CA PRO A 367 10.20 16.20 -20.83
C PRO A 367 10.20 15.81 -19.34
N ASP A 368 10.89 14.71 -18.99
CA ASP A 368 10.97 14.20 -17.62
C ASP A 368 11.68 15.21 -16.69
N TYR A 369 11.03 15.55 -15.57
CA TYR A 369 11.52 16.49 -14.55
C TYR A 369 12.78 16.00 -13.84
N MET A 370 13.03 14.69 -13.86
CA MET A 370 14.27 14.12 -13.32
C MET A 370 15.47 14.34 -14.26
N GLY A 371 15.22 14.66 -15.53
CA GLY A 371 16.24 14.86 -16.56
C GLY A 371 16.95 13.57 -16.98
N LYS A 372 17.70 13.63 -18.09
CA LYS A 372 18.40 12.47 -18.69
C LYS A 372 19.50 11.87 -17.81
N GLU A 373 20.03 12.63 -16.85
CA GLU A 373 21.13 12.17 -15.98
C GLU A 373 20.67 11.17 -14.90
N TYR A 374 19.37 11.12 -14.60
CA TYR A 374 18.82 10.29 -13.54
C TYR A 374 18.80 8.79 -13.89
N GLU A 375 18.70 8.45 -15.18
CA GLU A 375 18.67 7.06 -15.65
C GLU A 375 19.96 6.28 -15.36
N ASN A 376 21.09 6.98 -15.22
CA ASN A 376 22.42 6.38 -15.02
C ASN A 376 22.86 6.29 -13.54
N LYS A 377 22.04 6.77 -12.59
CA LYS A 377 22.37 6.80 -11.16
C LYS A 377 21.27 6.18 -10.30
N VAL A 378 20.83 4.97 -10.62
CA VAL A 378 19.99 4.19 -9.69
C VAL A 378 20.90 3.58 -8.63
N GLN A 379 21.20 4.34 -7.57
CA GLN A 379 21.69 3.76 -6.32
C GLN A 379 20.56 2.92 -5.68
N PRO A 380 20.88 1.75 -5.09
CA PRO A 380 19.95 0.98 -4.26
C PRO A 380 19.33 1.88 -3.17
N PHE A 381 18.14 1.52 -2.68
CA PHE A 381 17.61 2.16 -1.48
C PHE A 381 18.67 2.04 -0.37
N ASP A 382 19.11 3.16 0.19
CA ASP A 382 19.80 3.14 1.48
C ASP A 382 18.76 2.75 2.54
N ILE A 383 18.70 1.44 2.81
CA ILE A 383 17.82 0.81 3.81
C ILE A 383 18.15 1.32 5.23
N GLN A 384 19.31 1.95 5.42
CA GLN A 384 19.85 2.23 6.75
C GLN A 384 19.26 3.47 7.44
N ASN A 385 18.53 4.36 6.76
CA ASN A 385 18.07 5.62 7.38
C ASN A 385 16.58 5.98 7.22
N ASN A 386 15.74 5.12 6.63
CA ASN A 386 14.34 5.48 6.37
C ASN A 386 13.34 4.61 7.14
N SER A 387 13.21 4.84 8.45
CA SER A 387 11.97 4.52 9.16
C SER A 387 10.93 5.62 8.91
N CYS A 388 10.59 5.87 7.64
CA CYS A 388 9.55 6.84 7.28
C CYS A 388 8.19 6.20 7.50
N THR A 389 7.71 6.23 8.74
CA THR A 389 6.36 5.79 9.10
C THR A 389 5.38 6.94 8.83
N GLN A 390 4.69 6.90 7.68
CA GLN A 390 3.49 7.72 7.51
C GLN A 390 2.42 7.28 8.53
N LYS A 391 2.37 7.96 9.68
CA LYS A 391 1.10 8.25 10.35
C LYS A 391 0.47 9.39 9.58
N MET A 392 -0.61 9.13 8.83
CA MET A 392 -1.45 10.21 8.34
C MET A 392 -2.02 10.91 9.59
N ASP A 393 -1.50 12.10 9.89
CA ASP A 393 -1.86 12.87 11.09
C ASP A 393 -3.01 13.80 10.69
N PHE A 394 -4.17 13.19 10.46
CA PHE A 394 -5.41 13.87 10.13
C PHE A 394 -6.13 14.41 11.38
N ASP A 395 -5.66 14.04 12.58
CA ASP A 395 -6.31 14.40 13.85
C ASP A 395 -6.37 15.93 14.06
N LYS A 396 -5.38 16.68 13.53
CA LYS A 396 -5.40 18.16 13.57
C LYS A 396 -6.38 18.81 12.60
N GLU A 397 -6.78 18.15 11.52
CA GLU A 397 -7.70 18.73 10.54
C GLU A 397 -9.17 18.39 10.84
N VAL A 398 -9.42 17.25 11.48
CA VAL A 398 -10.76 16.91 12.00
C VAL A 398 -11.19 17.90 13.07
N GLU A 399 -10.25 18.36 13.91
CA GLU A 399 -10.50 19.39 14.94
C GLU A 399 -10.94 20.74 14.34
N ILE A 400 -10.50 21.04 13.11
CA ILE A 400 -10.92 22.24 12.36
C ILE A 400 -12.31 22.03 11.75
N LEU A 401 -12.57 20.85 11.15
CA LEU A 401 -13.88 20.53 10.55
C LEU A 401 -14.99 20.32 11.59
N SER A 402 -14.68 19.90 12.81
CA SER A 402 -15.66 19.79 13.90
C SER A 402 -16.11 21.15 14.46
N ASN A 403 -15.32 22.20 14.27
CA ASN A 403 -15.64 23.55 14.74
C ASN A 403 -16.49 24.37 13.75
N ASP A 404 -16.63 23.91 12.50
CA ASP A 404 -17.45 24.55 11.46
C ASP A 404 -18.85 23.95 11.29
N ILE A 405 -19.25 23.01 12.16
CA ILE A 405 -20.66 22.61 12.27
C ILE A 405 -21.41 23.71 13.03
N ILE A 406 -21.80 24.74 12.29
CA ILE A 406 -22.83 25.68 12.69
C ILE A 406 -24.10 24.87 12.95
N VAL A 407 -24.42 24.70 14.23
CA VAL A 407 -25.72 24.20 14.70
C VAL A 407 -26.79 25.18 14.25
N PHE A 408 -27.43 24.89 13.12
CA PHE A 408 -28.75 25.44 12.85
C PHE A 408 -29.76 24.66 13.69
N ARG A 409 -30.03 25.22 14.87
CA ARG A 409 -31.14 25.01 15.82
C ARG A 409 -31.71 23.61 16.02
#